data_AF-C0L6K8-F1
#
_entry.id   AF-C0L6K8-F1
#
_cell.length_a   1.000
_cell.length_b   1.000
_cell.length_c   1.000
_cell.angle_alpha   90.00
_cell.angle_beta   90.00
_cell.angle_gamma   90.00
#
_symmetry.space_group_name_H-M   'P 1'
#
loop_
_entity.id
_entity.type
_entity.pdbx_description
1 polymer ?
#
loop_
_entity_poly.entity_id
_entity_poly.type
_entity_poly.pdbx_seq_one_letter_code
_entity_poly.pdbx_strand_id
1 'polypeptide(L)'
;KITTDDIMTQIGGLTIQQAMEQKRMYILDHHDYLMPYLRRINTEGVCVYASRTLLFLRDDGALRPVAIELSLPDGGVGGSEISRVFLPASQGTDAHLWHLAKTHV
;
A
#
# COMPACT_ATOMS: atom_id res chain seq x y z
N LYS A 1 -8.29 3.28 1.36
CA LYS A 1 -8.36 2.26 0.29
C LYS A 1 -7.80 2.83 -0.98
N ILE A 2 -6.93 2.06 -1.64
CA ILE A 2 -6.32 2.43 -2.91
C ILE A 2 -7.41 2.55 -3.98
N THR A 3 -7.38 3.62 -4.74
CA THR A 3 -8.28 3.87 -5.87
C THR A 3 -7.55 3.74 -7.20
N THR A 4 -8.29 3.68 -8.30
CA THR A 4 -7.68 3.67 -9.64
C THR A 4 -6.90 4.96 -9.92
N ASP A 5 -7.43 6.10 -9.47
CA ASP A 5 -6.87 7.42 -9.75
C ASP A 5 -5.50 7.60 -9.09
N ASP A 6 -5.32 7.00 -7.91
CA ASP A 6 -4.05 6.98 -7.17
C ASP A 6 -2.88 6.41 -7.99
N ILE A 7 -3.15 5.42 -8.84
CA ILE A 7 -2.11 4.63 -9.52
C ILE A 7 -2.03 4.90 -11.03
N MET A 8 -3.00 5.56 -11.65
CA MET A 8 -2.99 5.86 -13.09
C MET A 8 -1.72 6.60 -13.53
N THR A 9 -1.24 7.56 -12.73
CA THR A 9 -0.02 8.34 -13.05
C THR A 9 1.28 7.53 -12.88
N GLN A 10 1.22 6.37 -12.22
CA GLN A 10 2.38 5.57 -11.86
C GLN A 10 2.67 4.42 -12.83
N ILE A 11 1.75 4.09 -13.74
CA ILE A 11 1.81 2.92 -14.62
C ILE A 11 2.24 3.24 -16.06
N GLY A 12 3.07 4.27 -16.23
CA GLY A 12 3.78 4.52 -17.50
C GLY A 12 2.88 4.85 -18.69
N GLY A 13 1.72 5.47 -18.46
CA GLY A 13 0.78 5.87 -19.52
C GLY A 13 -0.18 4.76 -19.99
N LEU A 14 -0.13 3.57 -19.39
CA LEU A 14 -1.15 2.54 -19.59
C LEU A 14 -2.44 2.87 -18.85
N THR A 15 -3.54 2.29 -19.31
CA THR A 15 -4.74 2.15 -18.46
C THR A 15 -4.57 1.00 -17.48
N ILE A 16 -5.33 1.02 -16.38
CA ILE A 16 -5.33 -0.07 -15.40
C ILE A 16 -5.72 -1.40 -16.06
N GLN A 17 -6.72 -1.37 -16.93
CA GLN A 17 -7.15 -2.56 -17.66
C GLN A 17 -6.02 -3.13 -18.53
N GLN A 18 -5.30 -2.30 -19.28
CA GLN A 18 -4.16 -2.75 -20.08
C GLN A 18 -3.05 -3.34 -19.20
N ALA A 19 -2.73 -2.70 -18.07
CA ALA A 19 -1.73 -3.20 -17.13
C ALA A 19 -2.12 -4.58 -16.55
N MET A 20 -3.41 -4.80 -16.27
CA MET A 20 -3.93 -6.09 -15.80
C MET A 20 -3.89 -7.16 -16.91
N GLU A 21 -4.35 -6.84 -18.12
CA GLU A 21 -4.34 -7.75 -19.28
C GLU A 21 -2.90 -8.19 -19.65
N GLN A 22 -1.95 -7.26 -19.54
CA GLN A 22 -0.52 -7.52 -19.74
C GLN A 22 0.15 -8.22 -18.54
N LYS A 23 -0.60 -8.52 -17.46
CA LYS A 23 -0.09 -9.14 -16.23
C LYS A 23 1.05 -8.35 -15.58
N ARG A 24 0.94 -7.02 -15.59
CA ARG A 24 1.96 -6.10 -15.07
C ARG A 24 1.66 -5.57 -13.68
N MET A 25 0.49 -5.88 -13.12
CA MET A 25 0.10 -5.48 -11.78
C MET A 25 0.26 -6.65 -10.82
N TYR A 26 0.92 -6.38 -9.69
CA TYR A 26 1.21 -7.35 -8.64
C TYR A 26 0.86 -6.76 -7.28
N ILE A 27 0.64 -7.62 -6.29
CA ILE A 27 0.37 -7.22 -4.91
C ILE A 27 1.28 -7.97 -3.95
N LEU A 28 1.84 -7.24 -2.98
CA LEU A 28 2.38 -7.79 -1.75
C LEU A 28 1.34 -7.49 -0.66
N ASP A 29 0.63 -8.54 -0.23
CA ASP A 29 -0.54 -8.42 0.66
C ASP A 29 -0.21 -8.97 2.05
N HIS A 30 0.04 -8.06 2.99
CA HIS A 30 0.21 -8.36 4.40
C HIS A 30 -1.03 -8.04 5.23
N HIS A 31 -2.16 -7.76 4.59
CA HIS A 31 -3.31 -7.23 5.30
C HIS A 31 -4.09 -8.30 6.05
N ASP A 32 -4.67 -9.26 5.34
CA ASP A 32 -5.72 -10.13 5.92
C ASP A 32 -5.18 -11.04 7.02
N TYR A 33 -3.92 -11.47 6.91
CA TYR A 33 -3.32 -12.32 7.93
C TYR A 33 -2.79 -11.53 9.13
N LEU A 34 -2.36 -10.26 8.97
CA LEU A 34 -1.89 -9.44 10.11
C LEU A 34 -3.04 -8.77 10.86
N MET A 35 -4.09 -8.33 10.14
CA MET A 35 -5.17 -7.51 10.70
C MET A 35 -5.74 -8.04 12.02
N PRO A 36 -5.99 -9.36 12.21
CA PRO A 36 -6.50 -9.90 13.47
C PRO A 36 -5.56 -9.70 14.68
N TYR A 37 -4.26 -9.53 14.45
CA TYR A 37 -3.23 -9.47 15.49
C TYR A 37 -2.81 -8.04 15.85
N LEU A 38 -3.08 -7.04 15.00
CA LEU A 38 -2.55 -5.69 15.15
C LEU A 38 -2.95 -5.03 16.48
N ARG A 39 -4.18 -5.26 16.97
CA ARG A 39 -4.61 -4.71 18.27
C ARG A 39 -3.70 -5.21 19.39
N ARG A 40 -3.41 -6.51 19.41
CA ARG A 40 -2.56 -7.13 20.43
C ARG A 40 -1.11 -6.66 20.27
N ILE A 41 -0.56 -6.76 19.07
CA ILE A 41 0.83 -6.39 18.78
C ILE A 41 1.08 -4.92 19.17
N ASN A 42 0.19 -4.00 18.81
CA ASN A 42 0.39 -2.58 19.08
C ASN A 42 0.24 -2.20 20.56
N THR A 43 -0.35 -3.06 21.41
CA THR A 43 -0.34 -2.86 22.87
C THR A 43 1.02 -3.18 23.51
N GLU A 44 1.92 -3.87 22.79
CA GLU A 44 3.27 -4.21 23.27
C GLU A 44 4.30 -3.10 23.03
N GLY A 45 3.85 -1.89 22.66
CA GLY A 45 4.71 -0.72 22.45
C GLY A 45 5.39 -0.65 21.08
N VAL A 46 5.01 -1.54 20.15
CA VAL A 46 5.40 -1.47 18.73
C VAL A 46 4.28 -0.84 17.89
N CYS A 47 4.62 -0.31 16.71
CA CYS A 47 3.65 0.29 15.78
C CYS A 47 3.68 -0.46 14.45
N VAL A 48 2.76 -1.41 14.30
CA VAL A 48 2.61 -2.26 13.12
C VAL A 48 1.31 -1.94 12.41
N TYR A 49 1.35 -1.98 11.08
CA TYR A 49 0.21 -1.80 10.18
C TYR A 49 0.00 -3.06 9.36
N ALA A 50 -1.25 -3.31 8.96
CA ALA A 50 -1.58 -4.27 7.91
C ALA A 50 -1.34 -3.55 6.58
N SER A 51 -0.37 -4.01 5.80
CA SER A 51 0.02 -3.32 4.57
C SER A 51 -0.47 -4.04 3.31
N ARG A 52 -0.85 -3.26 2.29
CA ARG A 52 -0.99 -3.73 0.91
C ARG A 52 -0.11 -2.86 0.02
N THR A 53 0.80 -3.48 -0.71
CA THR A 53 1.65 -2.78 -1.67
C THR A 53 1.28 -3.22 -3.08
N LEU A 54 0.86 -2.28 -3.91
CA LEU A 54 0.71 -2.53 -5.34
C LEU A 54 2.05 -2.28 -6.04
N LEU A 55 2.42 -3.21 -6.92
CA LEU A 55 3.62 -3.12 -7.73
C LEU A 55 3.26 -3.17 -9.22
N PHE A 56 4.01 -2.42 -10.01
CA PHE A 56 3.92 -2.40 -11.46
C PHE A 56 5.23 -2.91 -12.08
N LEU A 57 5.12 -3.87 -12.98
CA LEU A 57 6.22 -4.39 -13.78
C LEU A 57 6.49 -3.45 -14.94
N ARG A 58 7.67 -2.83 -14.95
CA ARG A 58 8.12 -1.93 -16.02
C ARG A 58 8.68 -2.71 -17.21
N ASP A 59 8.83 -2.03 -18.35
CA ASP A 59 9.34 -2.65 -19.59
C ASP A 59 10.81 -3.08 -19.46
N ASP A 60 11.56 -2.49 -18.52
CA ASP A 60 12.92 -2.88 -18.17
C ASP A 60 12.99 -4.13 -17.27
N GLY A 61 11.84 -4.75 -16.97
CA GLY A 61 11.73 -5.94 -16.13
C GLY A 61 11.75 -5.66 -14.62
N ALA A 62 11.89 -4.41 -14.18
CA ALA A 62 11.87 -4.07 -12.76
C ALA A 62 10.44 -3.97 -12.21
N LEU A 63 10.21 -4.54 -11.03
CA LEU A 63 9.00 -4.29 -10.24
C LEU A 63 9.17 -2.99 -9.45
N ARG A 64 8.22 -2.06 -9.62
CA ARG A 64 8.19 -0.78 -8.91
C ARG A 64 6.95 -0.68 -8.03
N PRO A 65 7.07 -0.33 -6.75
CA PRO A 65 5.90 -0.01 -5.92
C PRO A 65 5.21 1.27 -6.42
N VAL A 66 3.89 1.21 -6.58
CA VAL A 66 3.06 2.32 -7.11
C VAL A 66 2.08 2.86 -6.08
N ALA A 67 1.73 2.10 -5.05
CA ALA A 67 0.97 2.56 -3.90
C ALA A 67 1.23 1.63 -2.71
N ILE A 68 1.21 2.21 -1.50
CA ILE A 68 1.23 1.46 -0.24
C ILE A 68 0.01 1.90 0.57
N GLU A 69 -0.85 0.97 0.92
CA GLU A 69 -1.90 1.16 1.91
C GLU A 69 -1.42 0.63 3.26
N LEU A 70 -1.55 1.45 4.30
CA LEU A 70 -1.34 1.05 5.69
C LEU A 70 -2.67 1.12 6.43
N SER A 71 -3.08 -0.01 7.00
CA SER A 71 -4.36 -0.19 7.67
C SER A 71 -4.19 -0.55 9.14
N LEU A 72 -5.09 -0.04 9.98
CA LEU A 72 -5.22 -0.37 11.40
C LEU A 72 -6.66 -0.78 11.72
N PRO A 73 -6.87 -1.68 12.69
CA PRO A 73 -8.20 -1.93 13.21
C PRO A 73 -8.68 -0.67 13.95
N ASP A 74 -9.91 -0.25 13.69
CA ASP A 74 -10.56 0.82 14.45
C ASP A 74 -10.81 0.32 15.90
N GLY A 75 -10.84 1.23 16.86
CA GLY A 75 -11.10 0.94 18.27
C GLY A 75 -12.58 0.71 18.61
N GLY A 76 -13.49 0.97 17.66
CA GLY A 76 -14.94 0.86 17.84
C GLY A 76 -15.52 -0.56 17.87
N VAL A 77 -16.77 -0.65 18.34
CA VAL A 77 -17.61 -1.85 18.25
C VAL A 77 -18.09 -1.99 16.80
N GLY A 78 -17.69 -3.07 16.13
CA GLY A 78 -18.13 -3.36 14.74
C GLY A 78 -17.02 -3.71 13.75
N GLY A 79 -15.74 -3.62 14.14
CA GLY A 79 -14.63 -4.11 13.31
C GLY A 79 -14.33 -3.26 12.07
N SER A 80 -14.58 -1.96 12.11
CA SER A 80 -14.10 -1.01 11.10
C SER A 80 -12.56 -0.97 11.08
N GLU A 81 -11.99 -0.51 9.97
CA GLU A 81 -10.55 -0.31 9.78
C GLU A 81 -10.27 1.13 9.33
N ILE A 82 -9.18 1.71 9.80
CA ILE A 82 -8.69 3.02 9.37
C ILE A 82 -7.50 2.77 8.44
N SER A 83 -7.58 3.26 7.22
CA SER A 83 -6.54 3.03 6.21
C SER A 83 -6.06 4.33 5.59
N ARG A 84 -4.75 4.44 5.36
CA ARG A 84 -4.13 5.56 4.64
C ARG A 84 -3.30 5.05 3.47
N VAL A 85 -3.43 5.71 2.33
CA VAL A 85 -2.69 5.40 1.11
C VAL A 85 -1.53 6.37 0.96
N PHE A 86 -0.37 5.84 0.59
CA PHE A 86 0.85 6.58 0.30
C PHE A 86 1.28 6.29 -1.13
N LEU A 87 1.64 7.34 -1.86
CA LEU A 87 2.07 7.26 -3.25
C LEU A 87 3.55 7.61 -3.38
N PRO A 88 4.24 7.11 -4.43
CA PRO A 88 5.62 7.46 -4.68
C PRO A 88 5.81 8.98 -4.79
N ALA A 89 6.66 9.52 -3.92
CA ALA A 89 7.04 10.92 -3.92
C ALA A 89 8.55 11.07 -3.74
N SER A 90 9.12 12.11 -4.36
CA SER A 90 10.57 12.36 -4.39
C SER A 90 10.98 13.66 -3.68
N GLN A 91 10.03 14.52 -3.30
CA GLN A 91 10.29 15.81 -2.67
C GLN A 91 9.41 16.05 -1.45
N GLY A 92 9.91 16.88 -0.53
CA GLY A 92 9.17 17.38 0.62
C GLY A 92 8.71 16.30 1.62
N THR A 93 7.68 16.63 2.39
CA THR A 93 7.10 15.75 3.41
C THR A 93 6.58 14.45 2.84
N ASP A 94 6.02 14.47 1.63
CA ASP A 94 5.46 13.28 0.99
C ASP A 94 6.55 12.26 0.67
N ALA A 95 7.77 12.70 0.32
CA ALA A 95 8.90 11.78 0.16
C ALA A 95 9.26 11.08 1.47
N HIS A 96 9.27 11.80 2.60
CA HIS A 96 9.52 11.18 3.90
C HIS A 96 8.40 10.22 4.29
N LEU A 97 7.14 10.57 4.05
CA LEU A 97 6.00 9.70 4.30
C LEU A 97 6.04 8.45 3.42
N TRP A 98 6.44 8.57 2.16
CA TRP A 98 6.67 7.44 1.27
C TRP A 98 7.78 6.51 1.77
N HIS A 99 8.88 7.08 2.28
CA HIS A 99 9.95 6.28 2.89
C HIS A 99 9.48 5.55 4.14
N LEU A 100 8.72 6.22 5.01
CA LEU A 100 8.13 5.61 6.19
C LEU A 100 7.11 4.51 5.84
N ALA A 101 6.30 4.71 4.80
CA ALA A 101 5.37 3.69 4.34
C ALA A 101 6.09 2.41 3.90
N LYS A 102 7.21 2.55 3.18
CA LYS A 102 8.07 1.42 2.78
C LYS A 102 8.67 0.66 3.96
N THR A 103 8.90 1.29 5.12
CA THR A 103 9.45 0.58 6.29
C THR A 103 8.41 -0.26 7.04
N HIS A 104 7.12 -0.08 6.76
CA HIS A 104 6.02 -0.85 7.34
C HIS A 104 5.56 -2.02 6.44
N VAL A 105 6.24 -2.23 5.31
CA VAL A 105 6.03 -3.33 4.37
C VAL A 105 7.13 -4.35 4.60
#